data_AF-A0A0K1EMW9-F1
#
_entry.id   AF-A0A0K1EMW9-F1
#
_cell.length_a   1.000
_cell.length_b   1.000
_cell.length_c   1.000
_cell.angle_alpha   90.00
_cell.angle_beta   90.00
_cell.angle_gamma   90.00
#
_symmetry.space_group_name_H-M   'P 1'
#
loop_
_entity.id
_entity.type
_entity.pdbx_description
1 polymer ?
#
loop_
_entity_poly.entity_id
_entity_poly.type
_entity_poly.pdbx_seq_one_letter_code
_entity_poly.pdbx_strand_id
1 'polypeptide(L)'
;MDELERFSYLIPDELAGMGYPEGPEALAHLRAIGVRSLVSLSRRAPDVGGLGHLVHLRCPMTDYDRIPVQDLHRAVVFIDRAPRPVAVHGETGLGRTGVVLACRLVSLGHTAEAAIDAVRRARPGSIDDPELSASVVAYQDFLTRAPWRTPYNFASASPLDAIVHGAERPGHGDTTLSRSEVDAWLGFMSRQGMREVLCLLDQAYLGSHHEVLGLYRREFLRATEIPLEDGASPTPRELDAALEVLRRAEASGSPIVVHCGDGAGRTGLVLAAWLRYRHGLRPDQAIDAVQRHARHLGAFRNPLEFGPQALTLLAGLRTS
;
A
#
# COMPACT_ATOMS: atom_id res chain seq x y z
N MET A 1 -20.07 -1.91 -33.04
CA MET A 1 -19.30 -3.00 -32.39
C MET A 1 -19.16 -2.56 -30.95
N ASP A 2 -19.47 -3.40 -29.96
CA ASP A 2 -19.32 -2.99 -28.56
C ASP A 2 -17.81 -2.80 -28.31
N GLU A 3 -17.35 -1.56 -28.23
CA GLU A 3 -15.92 -1.21 -28.18
C GLU A 3 -15.26 -1.67 -26.87
N LEU A 4 -16.07 -1.98 -25.86
CA LEU A 4 -15.64 -2.44 -24.55
C LEU A 4 -16.17 -3.85 -24.28
N GLU A 5 -15.32 -4.85 -24.46
CA GLU A 5 -15.70 -6.24 -24.24
C GLU A 5 -16.20 -6.45 -22.80
N ARG A 6 -17.44 -6.95 -22.65
CA ARG A 6 -18.03 -7.32 -21.35
C ARG A 6 -18.00 -6.17 -20.34
N PHE A 7 -18.08 -4.92 -20.79
CA PHE A 7 -18.17 -3.79 -19.90
C PHE A 7 -19.52 -3.80 -19.18
N SER A 8 -19.49 -3.76 -17.85
CA SER A 8 -20.69 -3.48 -17.05
C SER A 8 -20.33 -2.97 -15.66
N TYR A 9 -21.18 -2.11 -15.13
CA TYR A 9 -21.10 -1.66 -13.75
C TYR A 9 -21.52 -2.78 -12.80
N LEU A 10 -20.67 -3.05 -11.81
CA LEU A 10 -21.05 -3.81 -10.62
C LEU A 10 -21.71 -2.91 -9.58
N ILE A 11 -21.17 -1.70 -9.42
CA ILE A 11 -21.75 -0.63 -8.61
C ILE A 11 -22.03 0.53 -9.59
N PRO A 12 -23.31 0.92 -9.79
CA PRO A 12 -23.68 1.96 -10.74
C PRO A 12 -22.85 3.23 -10.55
N ASP A 13 -22.31 3.77 -11.65
CA ASP A 13 -21.48 4.98 -11.71
C ASP A 13 -20.22 4.99 -10.83
N GLU A 14 -19.87 3.87 -10.19
CA GLU A 14 -18.71 3.79 -9.29
C GLU A 14 -17.66 2.79 -9.75
N LEU A 15 -18.07 1.56 -10.09
CA LEU A 15 -17.15 0.46 -10.32
C LEU A 15 -17.65 -0.45 -11.43
N ALA A 16 -16.88 -0.55 -12.51
CA ALA A 16 -17.14 -1.40 -13.65
C ALA A 16 -16.06 -2.47 -13.84
N GLY A 17 -16.46 -3.61 -14.41
CA GLY A 17 -15.55 -4.63 -14.91
C GLY A 17 -15.60 -4.69 -16.44
N MET A 18 -14.49 -5.02 -17.07
CA MET A 18 -14.42 -5.25 -18.53
C MET A 18 -13.28 -6.20 -18.91
N GLY A 19 -13.32 -6.69 -20.15
CA GLY A 19 -12.18 -7.31 -20.83
C GLY A 19 -11.12 -6.29 -21.22
N TYR A 20 -10.03 -6.76 -21.81
CA TYR A 20 -8.91 -5.88 -22.18
C TYR A 20 -9.37 -4.79 -23.18
N PRO A 21 -9.05 -3.51 -22.97
CA PRO A 21 -9.41 -2.44 -23.91
C PRO A 21 -8.51 -2.52 -25.16
N GLU A 22 -9.01 -3.13 -26.23
CA GLU A 22 -8.27 -3.29 -27.48
C GLU A 22 -8.19 -1.97 -28.26
N GLY A 23 -6.98 -1.42 -28.35
CA GLY A 23 -6.67 -0.24 -29.15
C GLY A 23 -7.05 1.12 -28.53
N PRO A 24 -6.71 2.23 -29.22
CA PRO A 24 -6.93 3.58 -28.73
C PRO A 24 -8.42 3.98 -28.66
N GLU A 25 -9.27 3.38 -29.50
CA GLU A 25 -10.71 3.63 -29.53
C GLU A 25 -11.40 3.18 -28.24
N ALA A 26 -11.07 1.99 -27.71
CA ALA A 26 -11.59 1.51 -26.44
C ALA A 26 -11.25 2.46 -25.26
N LEU A 27 -10.03 2.98 -25.22
CA LEU A 27 -9.64 3.96 -24.19
C LEU A 27 -10.35 5.31 -24.39
N ALA A 28 -10.56 5.74 -25.64
CA ALA A 28 -11.37 6.93 -25.93
C ALA A 28 -12.83 6.75 -25.49
N HIS A 29 -13.41 5.58 -25.72
CA HIS A 29 -14.75 5.23 -25.30
C HIS A 29 -14.91 5.27 -23.77
N LEU A 30 -13.97 4.67 -23.02
CA LEU A 30 -13.98 4.72 -21.55
C LEU A 30 -14.04 6.16 -21.02
N ARG A 31 -13.25 7.06 -21.61
CA ARG A 31 -13.27 8.48 -21.26
C ARG A 31 -14.58 9.16 -21.64
N ALA A 32 -15.15 8.82 -22.80
CA ALA A 32 -16.40 9.40 -23.29
C ALA A 32 -17.60 9.04 -22.40
N ILE A 33 -17.63 7.81 -21.88
CA ILE A 33 -18.64 7.37 -20.89
C ILE A 33 -18.33 7.84 -19.46
N GLY A 34 -17.27 8.63 -19.29
CA GLY A 34 -16.96 9.32 -18.04
C GLY A 34 -16.13 8.50 -17.04
N VAL A 35 -15.56 7.35 -17.41
CA VAL A 35 -14.60 6.62 -16.56
C VAL A 35 -13.41 7.52 -16.26
N ARG A 36 -13.00 7.57 -15.00
CA ARG A 36 -11.96 8.49 -14.50
C ARG A 36 -10.69 7.75 -14.08
N SER A 37 -10.81 6.46 -13.75
CA SER A 37 -9.67 5.64 -13.35
C SER A 37 -9.73 4.24 -13.96
N LEU A 38 -8.56 3.65 -14.21
CA LEU A 38 -8.41 2.32 -14.82
C LEU A 38 -7.49 1.45 -13.98
N VAL A 39 -7.84 0.18 -13.80
CA VAL A 39 -6.99 -0.84 -13.17
C VAL A 39 -6.69 -1.95 -14.20
N SER A 40 -5.43 -2.12 -14.57
CA SER A 40 -4.97 -3.19 -15.47
C SER A 40 -4.47 -4.39 -14.69
N LEU A 41 -5.20 -5.51 -14.76
CA LEU A 41 -4.81 -6.80 -14.19
C LEU A 41 -4.14 -7.73 -15.21
N SER A 42 -4.32 -7.47 -16.50
CA SER A 42 -3.72 -8.20 -17.61
C SER A 42 -2.20 -8.06 -17.63
N ARG A 43 -1.52 -9.04 -18.23
CA ARG A 43 -0.06 -8.94 -18.47
C ARG A 43 0.23 -7.83 -19.48
N ARG A 44 -0.66 -7.70 -20.47
CA ARG A 44 -0.67 -6.61 -21.43
C ARG A 44 -1.09 -5.32 -20.73
N ALA A 45 -0.44 -4.21 -21.05
CA ALA A 45 -0.92 -2.89 -20.64
C ALA A 45 -1.47 -2.13 -21.85
N PRO A 46 -2.58 -1.37 -21.67
CA PRO A 46 -3.05 -0.46 -22.69
C PRO A 46 -1.96 0.56 -23.05
N ASP A 47 -2.02 1.08 -24.28
CA ASP A 47 -1.07 2.10 -24.72
C ASP A 47 -1.13 3.33 -23.83
N VAL A 48 0.04 3.77 -23.37
CA VAL A 48 0.19 4.90 -22.43
C VAL A 48 -0.30 6.20 -23.07
N GLY A 49 -0.08 6.39 -24.37
CA GLY A 49 -0.56 7.55 -25.11
C GLY A 49 -2.09 7.62 -25.17
N GLY A 50 -2.75 6.46 -25.20
CA GLY A 50 -4.21 6.35 -25.21
C GLY A 50 -4.91 6.65 -23.87
N LEU A 51 -4.22 6.58 -22.74
CA LEU A 51 -4.82 6.77 -21.41
C LEU A 51 -5.37 8.19 -21.20
N GLY A 52 -4.70 9.21 -21.72
CA GLY A 52 -5.07 10.62 -21.54
C GLY A 52 -5.22 11.01 -20.06
N HIS A 53 -6.43 11.36 -19.63
CA HIS A 53 -6.70 11.84 -18.27
C HIS A 53 -7.06 10.73 -17.26
N LEU A 54 -7.04 9.46 -17.67
CA LEU A 54 -7.34 8.35 -16.77
C LEU A 54 -6.25 8.20 -15.70
N VAL A 55 -6.64 8.14 -14.43
CA VAL A 55 -5.74 7.72 -13.36
C VAL A 55 -5.57 6.20 -13.47
N HIS A 56 -4.36 5.74 -13.73
CA HIS A 56 -4.13 4.34 -14.12
C HIS A 56 -3.26 3.59 -13.12
N LEU A 57 -3.75 2.44 -12.63
CA LEU A 57 -2.96 1.47 -11.89
C LEU A 57 -2.61 0.28 -12.78
N ARG A 58 -1.31 -0.06 -12.85
CA ARG A 58 -0.82 -1.30 -13.46
C ARG A 58 -0.54 -2.35 -12.36
N CYS A 59 -1.40 -3.36 -12.27
CA CYS A 59 -1.32 -4.42 -11.26
C CYS A 59 -1.44 -5.80 -11.92
N PRO A 60 -0.45 -6.21 -12.73
CA PRO A 60 -0.53 -7.46 -13.49
C PRO A 60 -0.54 -8.64 -12.53
N MET A 61 -1.55 -9.50 -12.64
CA MET A 61 -1.70 -10.70 -11.81
C MET A 61 -1.25 -11.91 -12.65
N THR A 62 0.00 -12.35 -12.46
CA THR A 62 0.60 -13.51 -13.14
C THR A 62 0.39 -14.82 -12.38
N ASP A 63 0.30 -15.90 -13.17
CA ASP A 63 0.23 -17.31 -12.79
C ASP A 63 -0.99 -17.79 -12.00
N TYR A 64 -1.28 -19.09 -12.21
CA TYR A 64 -2.60 -19.69 -12.19
C TYR A 64 -3.04 -20.14 -10.80
N ASP A 65 -4.36 -20.26 -10.65
CA ASP A 65 -5.12 -20.75 -9.50
C ASP A 65 -5.40 -19.67 -8.43
N ARG A 66 -4.41 -19.23 -7.65
CA ARG A 66 -4.65 -18.34 -6.49
C ARG A 66 -3.96 -16.99 -6.63
N ILE A 67 -4.74 -15.91 -6.54
CA ILE A 67 -4.20 -14.55 -6.59
C ILE A 67 -3.62 -14.17 -5.22
N PRO A 68 -2.36 -13.70 -5.14
CA PRO A 68 -1.79 -13.23 -3.89
C PRO A 68 -2.63 -12.12 -3.26
N VAL A 69 -2.85 -12.23 -1.95
CA VAL A 69 -3.69 -11.31 -1.18
C VAL A 69 -3.16 -9.87 -1.24
N GLN A 70 -1.84 -9.70 -1.32
CA GLN A 70 -1.17 -8.41 -1.43
C GLN A 70 -1.56 -7.69 -2.73
N ASP A 71 -1.62 -8.40 -3.86
CA ASP A 71 -2.01 -7.85 -5.15
C ASP A 71 -3.48 -7.46 -5.17
N LEU A 72 -4.34 -8.32 -4.60
CA LEU A 72 -5.76 -8.02 -4.40
C LEU A 72 -5.94 -6.77 -3.54
N HIS A 73 -5.18 -6.67 -2.44
CA HIS A 73 -5.26 -5.54 -1.54
C HIS A 73 -4.82 -4.24 -2.20
N ARG A 74 -3.71 -4.24 -2.93
CA ARG A 74 -3.23 -3.08 -3.70
C ARG A 74 -4.27 -2.58 -4.70
N ALA A 75 -4.87 -3.49 -5.47
CA ALA A 75 -5.92 -3.13 -6.42
C ALA A 75 -7.15 -2.54 -5.71
N VAL A 76 -7.63 -3.17 -4.64
CA VAL A 76 -8.80 -2.69 -3.88
C VAL A 76 -8.55 -1.34 -3.21
N VAL A 77 -7.36 -1.12 -2.64
CA VAL A 77 -6.98 0.16 -2.02
C VAL A 77 -6.91 1.28 -3.05
N PHE A 78 -6.40 1.00 -4.25
CA PHE A 78 -6.46 1.97 -5.34
C PHE A 78 -7.90 2.28 -5.73
N ILE A 79 -8.74 1.26 -5.95
CA ILE A 79 -10.16 1.43 -6.30
C ILE A 79 -10.89 2.29 -5.26
N ASP A 80 -10.59 2.12 -3.97
CA ASP A 80 -11.21 2.88 -2.88
C ASP A 80 -10.93 4.39 -2.96
N ARG A 81 -9.72 4.76 -3.39
CA ARG A 81 -9.21 6.15 -3.38
C ARG A 81 -9.27 6.85 -4.72
N ALA A 82 -9.34 6.09 -5.81
CA ALA A 82 -9.26 6.63 -7.16
C ALA A 82 -10.54 7.43 -7.51
N PRO A 83 -10.42 8.47 -8.37
CA PRO A 83 -11.58 9.14 -8.92
C PRO A 83 -12.54 8.16 -9.59
N ARG A 84 -13.81 8.15 -9.14
CA ARG A 84 -14.89 7.34 -9.72
C ARG A 84 -15.42 8.00 -11.02
N PRO A 85 -15.95 7.21 -11.97
CA PRO A 85 -16.04 5.76 -11.98
C PRO A 85 -14.69 5.08 -12.28
N VAL A 86 -14.45 3.92 -11.66
CA VAL A 86 -13.26 3.09 -11.87
C VAL A 86 -13.61 1.89 -12.74
N ALA A 87 -12.84 1.66 -13.81
CA ALA A 87 -12.93 0.44 -14.62
C ALA A 87 -11.79 -0.52 -14.25
N VAL A 88 -12.13 -1.78 -13.97
CA VAL A 88 -11.16 -2.86 -13.73
C VAL A 88 -11.18 -3.78 -14.94
N HIS A 89 -10.01 -4.06 -15.50
CA HIS A 89 -9.90 -4.99 -16.62
C HIS A 89 -8.86 -6.07 -16.41
N GLY A 90 -9.13 -7.21 -17.03
CA GLY A 90 -8.21 -8.32 -17.21
C GLY A 90 -8.36 -8.82 -18.64
N GLU A 91 -7.67 -9.90 -19.01
CA GLU A 91 -7.66 -10.37 -20.41
C GLU A 91 -9.08 -10.57 -20.99
N THR A 92 -9.99 -11.21 -20.23
CA THR A 92 -11.36 -11.54 -20.69
C THR A 92 -12.47 -10.91 -19.85
N GLY A 93 -12.12 -10.16 -18.80
CA GLY A 93 -13.06 -9.46 -17.94
C GLY A 93 -13.91 -10.29 -16.98
N LEU A 94 -13.64 -11.60 -16.84
CA LEU A 94 -14.41 -12.52 -15.98
C LEU A 94 -13.62 -13.07 -14.78
N GLY A 95 -12.41 -13.59 -15.00
CA GLY A 95 -11.60 -14.26 -13.96
C GLY A 95 -11.06 -13.31 -12.89
N ARG A 96 -9.82 -12.84 -13.04
CA ARG A 96 -9.18 -11.90 -12.08
C ARG A 96 -9.96 -10.61 -11.90
N THR A 97 -10.60 -10.12 -12.96
CA THR A 97 -11.51 -8.97 -12.89
C THR A 97 -12.64 -9.23 -11.89
N GLY A 98 -13.30 -10.40 -11.98
CA GLY A 98 -14.34 -10.80 -11.04
C GLY A 98 -13.84 -10.90 -9.61
N VAL A 99 -12.63 -11.44 -9.40
CA VAL A 99 -12.02 -11.54 -8.06
C VAL A 99 -11.78 -10.17 -7.44
N VAL A 100 -11.17 -9.22 -8.16
CA VAL A 100 -10.92 -7.86 -7.64
C VAL A 100 -12.23 -7.14 -7.35
N LEU A 101 -13.22 -7.28 -8.22
CA LEU A 101 -14.56 -6.74 -8.00
C LEU A 101 -15.22 -7.32 -6.73
N ALA A 102 -15.14 -8.64 -6.52
CA ALA A 102 -15.64 -9.29 -5.31
C ALA A 102 -14.87 -8.83 -4.07
N CYS A 103 -13.54 -8.74 -4.14
CA CYS A 103 -12.71 -8.24 -3.04
C CYS A 103 -13.06 -6.78 -2.68
N ARG A 104 -13.44 -5.96 -3.65
CA ARG A 104 -13.95 -4.61 -3.36
C ARG A 104 -15.26 -4.66 -2.57
N LEU A 105 -16.21 -5.53 -2.93
CA LEU A 105 -17.43 -5.72 -2.12
C LEU A 105 -17.11 -6.24 -0.71
N VAL A 106 -16.15 -7.16 -0.57
CA VAL A 106 -15.67 -7.60 0.76
C VAL A 106 -15.13 -6.42 1.57
N SER A 107 -14.37 -5.51 0.96
CA SER A 107 -13.86 -4.31 1.64
C SER A 107 -14.98 -3.36 2.10
N LEU A 108 -16.15 -3.41 1.45
CA LEU A 108 -17.37 -2.67 1.80
C LEU A 108 -18.23 -3.39 2.85
N GLY A 109 -17.80 -4.55 3.35
CA GLY A 109 -18.45 -5.28 4.45
C GLY A 109 -19.27 -6.50 4.04
N HIS A 110 -19.27 -6.89 2.76
CA HIS A 110 -19.87 -8.15 2.35
C HIS A 110 -19.01 -9.35 2.78
N THR A 111 -19.64 -10.51 3.02
CA THR A 111 -18.87 -11.76 3.12
C THR A 111 -18.32 -12.16 1.75
N ALA A 112 -17.28 -12.98 1.73
CA ALA A 112 -16.67 -13.51 0.50
C ALA A 112 -17.72 -14.22 -0.38
N GLU A 113 -18.57 -15.07 0.22
CA GLU A 113 -19.64 -15.77 -0.47
C GLU A 113 -20.64 -14.79 -1.08
N ALA A 114 -21.12 -13.83 -0.29
CA ALA A 114 -22.09 -12.83 -0.76
C ALA A 114 -21.52 -11.95 -1.88
N ALA A 115 -20.23 -11.59 -1.79
CA ALA A 115 -19.53 -10.82 -2.80
C ALA A 115 -19.37 -11.61 -4.11
N ILE A 116 -18.94 -12.87 -4.05
CA ILE A 116 -18.82 -13.76 -5.21
C ILE A 116 -20.17 -13.89 -5.91
N ASP A 117 -21.24 -14.16 -5.15
CA ASP A 117 -22.58 -14.34 -5.70
C ASP A 117 -23.12 -13.06 -6.33
N ALA A 118 -22.85 -11.90 -5.73
CA ALA A 118 -23.23 -10.60 -6.29
C ALA A 118 -22.53 -10.36 -7.64
N VAL A 119 -21.23 -10.65 -7.71
CA VAL A 119 -20.47 -10.53 -8.97
C VAL A 119 -21.00 -11.51 -10.01
N ARG A 120 -21.24 -12.78 -9.67
CA ARG A 120 -21.79 -13.78 -10.62
C ARG A 120 -23.18 -13.41 -11.15
N ARG A 121 -24.04 -12.81 -10.31
CA ARG A 121 -25.36 -12.30 -10.74
C ARG A 121 -25.24 -11.13 -11.71
N ALA A 122 -24.38 -10.16 -11.41
CA ALA A 122 -24.18 -8.98 -12.24
C ALA A 122 -23.39 -9.29 -13.53
N ARG A 123 -22.50 -10.29 -13.46
CA ARG A 123 -21.54 -10.68 -14.50
C ARG A 123 -21.48 -12.20 -14.61
N PRO A 124 -22.45 -12.83 -15.31
CA PRO A 124 -22.46 -14.29 -15.49
C PRO A 124 -21.15 -14.81 -16.07
N GLY A 125 -20.63 -15.89 -15.47
CA GLY A 125 -19.34 -16.49 -15.84
C GLY A 125 -18.12 -15.93 -15.09
N SER A 126 -18.27 -14.93 -14.23
CA SER A 126 -17.18 -14.48 -13.36
C SER A 126 -16.87 -15.47 -12.23
N ILE A 127 -15.59 -15.60 -11.89
CA ILE A 127 -15.11 -16.44 -10.78
C ILE A 127 -15.62 -17.89 -10.93
N ASP A 128 -15.41 -18.50 -12.09
CA ASP A 128 -15.84 -19.86 -12.44
C ASP A 128 -14.89 -20.97 -11.93
N ASP A 129 -13.77 -20.58 -11.33
CA ASP A 129 -12.75 -21.46 -10.77
C ASP A 129 -12.80 -21.46 -9.21
N PRO A 130 -12.77 -22.64 -8.56
CA PRO A 130 -12.66 -22.75 -7.09
C PRO A 130 -11.48 -21.98 -6.48
N GLU A 131 -10.33 -21.91 -7.14
CA GLU A 131 -9.12 -21.25 -6.62
C GLU A 131 -9.24 -19.70 -6.68
N LEU A 132 -9.98 -19.19 -7.67
CA LEU A 132 -10.39 -17.79 -7.70
C LEU A 132 -11.36 -17.46 -6.55
N SER A 133 -12.28 -18.37 -6.24
CA SER A 133 -13.17 -18.23 -5.08
C SER A 133 -12.38 -18.25 -3.76
N ALA A 134 -11.41 -19.18 -3.63
CA ALA A 134 -10.51 -19.27 -2.49
C ALA A 134 -9.62 -18.04 -2.31
N SER A 135 -9.34 -17.30 -3.38
CA SER A 135 -8.63 -16.02 -3.33
C SER A 135 -9.47 -14.92 -2.67
N VAL A 136 -10.78 -14.86 -2.94
CA VAL A 136 -11.70 -13.91 -2.28
C VAL A 136 -11.85 -14.24 -0.79
N VAL A 137 -11.96 -15.54 -0.45
CA VAL A 137 -12.00 -15.98 0.96
C VAL A 137 -10.70 -15.63 1.68
N ALA A 138 -9.54 -15.86 1.06
CA ALA A 138 -8.25 -15.45 1.60
C ALA A 138 -8.15 -13.95 1.83
N TYR A 139 -8.75 -13.16 0.93
CA TYR A 139 -8.80 -11.70 1.06
C TYR A 139 -9.72 -11.25 2.20
N GLN A 140 -10.86 -11.91 2.42
CA GLN A 140 -11.69 -11.66 3.61
C GLN A 140 -10.93 -12.00 4.89
N ASP A 141 -10.31 -13.18 4.95
CA ASP A 141 -9.47 -13.58 6.08
C ASP A 141 -8.34 -12.58 6.30
N PHE A 142 -7.76 -12.06 5.22
CA PHE A 142 -6.81 -10.98 5.30
C PHE A 142 -7.43 -9.71 5.85
N LEU A 143 -8.57 -9.20 5.38
CA LEU A 143 -9.16 -7.96 5.94
C LEU A 143 -9.62 -8.12 7.39
N THR A 144 -9.96 -9.33 7.81
CA THR A 144 -10.29 -9.63 9.22
C THR A 144 -9.04 -9.76 10.09
N ARG A 145 -7.89 -10.16 9.53
CA ARG A 145 -6.61 -10.37 10.23
C ARG A 145 -5.57 -9.26 10.01
N ALA A 146 -5.70 -8.46 8.97
CA ALA A 146 -4.75 -7.48 8.45
C ALA A 146 -5.45 -6.12 8.27
N PRO A 147 -4.84 -5.02 8.75
CA PRO A 147 -5.61 -3.87 9.22
C PRO A 147 -5.46 -2.63 8.34
N TRP A 148 -4.99 -2.71 7.10
CA TRP A 148 -4.69 -1.49 6.33
C TRP A 148 -5.95 -0.86 5.73
N ARG A 149 -6.46 0.19 6.37
CA ARG A 149 -7.49 1.12 5.85
C ARG A 149 -6.95 2.52 5.60
N THR A 150 -5.78 2.86 6.14
CA THR A 150 -5.18 4.20 6.04
C THR A 150 -4.32 4.40 4.77
N PRO A 151 -4.30 5.59 4.15
CA PRO A 151 -3.36 5.90 3.07
C PRO A 151 -1.90 5.76 3.43
N TYR A 152 -1.13 5.19 2.51
CA TYR A 152 0.31 4.98 2.59
C TYR A 152 0.77 4.27 3.85
N ASN A 153 -0.10 3.42 4.40
CA ASN A 153 0.19 2.75 5.65
C ASN A 153 0.62 3.75 6.76
N PHE A 154 0.06 4.96 6.73
CA PHE A 154 0.44 6.05 7.61
C PHE A 154 -0.22 5.93 8.99
N ALA A 155 0.60 5.91 10.04
CA ALA A 155 0.14 5.96 11.43
C ALA A 155 1.25 6.47 12.36
N SER A 156 0.87 7.20 13.41
CA SER A 156 1.75 7.53 14.54
C SER A 156 2.33 6.27 15.18
N ALA A 157 3.49 6.38 15.82
CA ALA A 157 4.19 5.25 16.46
C ALA A 157 3.36 4.59 17.57
N SER A 158 2.72 5.41 18.41
CA SER A 158 1.87 4.98 19.52
C SER A 158 0.91 6.11 19.93
N PRO A 159 -0.07 5.87 20.83
CA PRO A 159 -0.88 6.94 21.42
C PRO A 159 -0.06 7.91 22.29
N LEU A 160 1.17 7.54 22.66
CA LEU A 160 2.08 8.35 23.47
C LEU A 160 2.93 9.30 22.61
N ASP A 161 2.86 9.21 21.28
CA ASP A 161 3.74 9.93 20.36
C ASP A 161 2.94 10.76 19.36
N ALA A 162 3.09 12.08 19.46
CA ALA A 162 2.55 13.02 18.49
C ALA A 162 3.56 13.43 17.40
N ILE A 163 4.84 13.06 17.55
CA ILE A 163 5.92 13.48 16.66
C ILE A 163 6.29 12.39 15.65
N VAL A 164 6.45 11.15 16.10
CA VAL A 164 7.00 10.06 15.29
C VAL A 164 5.89 9.25 14.61
N HIS A 165 5.98 9.12 13.29
CA HIS A 165 5.03 8.39 12.46
C HIS A 165 5.74 7.37 11.58
N GLY A 166 5.04 6.33 11.16
CA GLY A 166 5.49 5.37 10.15
C GLY A 166 4.65 5.45 8.87
N ALA A 167 5.21 5.06 7.73
CA ALA A 167 4.52 4.90 6.46
C ALA A 167 5.22 3.89 5.54
N GLU A 168 4.57 3.50 4.45
CA GLU A 168 5.21 2.84 3.29
C GLU A 168 5.89 3.87 2.37
N ARG A 169 6.76 3.41 1.46
CA ARG A 169 7.38 4.28 0.44
C ARG A 169 6.35 4.78 -0.59
N PRO A 170 6.61 5.89 -1.30
CA PRO A 170 5.85 6.24 -2.50
C PRO A 170 5.88 5.10 -3.54
N GLY A 171 4.74 4.87 -4.19
CA GLY A 171 4.56 3.80 -5.19
C GLY A 171 4.82 2.39 -4.65
N HIS A 172 4.59 2.15 -3.35
CA HIS A 172 4.74 0.81 -2.79
C HIS A 172 3.82 -0.19 -3.52
N GLY A 173 4.41 -1.30 -3.98
CA GLY A 173 3.75 -2.31 -4.80
C GLY A 173 3.86 -2.07 -6.30
N ASP A 174 4.21 -0.87 -6.78
CA ASP A 174 4.47 -0.61 -8.20
C ASP A 174 5.86 -1.10 -8.62
N THR A 175 5.97 -1.68 -9.81
CA THR A 175 7.24 -2.14 -10.42
C THR A 175 8.09 -0.98 -10.94
N THR A 176 7.49 0.20 -11.12
CA THR A 176 8.16 1.40 -11.61
C THR A 176 7.58 2.58 -10.87
N LEU A 177 8.43 3.34 -10.18
CA LEU A 177 8.01 4.50 -9.42
C LEU A 177 7.84 5.70 -10.36
N SER A 178 6.61 6.19 -10.50
CA SER A 178 6.30 7.38 -11.28
C SER A 178 6.44 8.66 -10.44
N ARG A 179 6.73 9.78 -11.11
CA ARG A 179 6.78 11.08 -10.45
C ARG A 179 5.46 11.45 -9.76
N SER A 180 4.32 11.11 -10.38
CA SER A 180 2.99 11.36 -9.82
C SER A 180 2.74 10.63 -8.50
N GLU A 181 3.24 9.41 -8.34
CA GLU A 181 3.10 8.66 -7.08
C GLU A 181 3.92 9.29 -5.96
N VAL A 182 5.13 9.77 -6.28
CA VAL A 182 5.98 10.50 -5.35
C VAL A 182 5.31 11.82 -4.94
N ASP A 183 4.80 12.60 -5.90
CA ASP A 183 4.11 13.86 -5.62
C ASP A 183 2.82 13.64 -4.80
N ALA A 184 2.06 12.58 -5.08
CA ALA A 184 0.87 12.23 -4.31
C ALA A 184 1.19 11.86 -2.85
N TRP A 185 2.24 11.06 -2.64
CA TRP A 185 2.74 10.69 -1.31
C TRP A 185 3.23 11.92 -0.54
N LEU A 186 4.03 12.79 -1.16
CA LEU A 186 4.53 14.03 -0.57
C LEU A 186 3.37 14.98 -0.19
N GLY A 187 2.40 15.14 -1.10
CA GLY A 187 1.21 15.93 -0.84
C GLY A 187 0.39 15.38 0.32
N PHE A 188 0.31 14.04 0.47
CA PHE A 188 -0.32 13.41 1.62
C PHE A 188 0.44 13.70 2.91
N MET A 189 1.76 13.48 2.94
CA MET A 189 2.59 13.73 4.15
C MET A 189 2.54 15.19 4.60
N SER A 190 2.55 16.13 3.65
CA SER A 190 2.38 17.56 3.92
C SER A 190 1.03 17.87 4.56
N ARG A 191 -0.08 17.27 4.07
CA ARG A 191 -1.43 17.41 4.67
C ARG A 191 -1.53 16.79 6.07
N GLN A 192 -0.76 15.74 6.35
CA GLN A 192 -0.62 15.18 7.71
C GLN A 192 0.28 16.04 8.62
N GLY A 193 0.87 17.13 8.10
CA GLY A 193 1.73 18.02 8.88
C GLY A 193 3.16 17.50 9.07
N MET A 194 3.58 16.47 8.33
CA MET A 194 4.94 15.95 8.41
C MET A 194 5.93 17.01 7.90
N ARG A 195 7.05 17.16 8.61
CA ARG A 195 8.09 18.15 8.33
C ARG A 195 9.43 17.50 8.01
N GLU A 196 9.64 16.29 8.49
CA GLU A 196 10.86 15.54 8.27
C GLU A 196 10.57 14.12 7.81
N VAL A 197 11.52 13.53 7.09
CA VAL A 197 11.47 12.14 6.64
C VAL A 197 12.74 11.39 7.03
N LEU A 198 12.57 10.19 7.58
CA LEU A 198 13.62 9.20 7.74
C LEU A 198 13.36 8.05 6.75
N CYS A 199 14.22 7.96 5.72
CA CYS A 199 14.16 6.94 4.69
C CYS A 199 15.07 5.76 5.06
N LEU A 200 14.48 4.56 5.13
CA LEU A 200 15.17 3.31 5.49
C LEU A 200 15.38 2.36 4.29
N LEU A 201 15.18 2.85 3.08
CA LEU A 201 15.32 2.05 1.86
C LEU A 201 16.79 1.68 1.62
N ASP A 202 17.03 0.49 1.07
CA ASP A 202 18.39 0.00 0.84
C ASP A 202 19.14 0.82 -0.23
N GLN A 203 20.46 0.71 -0.23
CA GLN A 203 21.33 1.46 -1.15
C GLN A 203 21.06 1.16 -2.63
N ALA A 204 20.69 -0.07 -2.98
CA ALA A 204 20.45 -0.44 -4.38
C ALA A 204 19.19 0.28 -4.88
N TYR A 205 18.12 0.26 -4.09
CA TYR A 205 16.89 0.99 -4.40
C TYR A 205 17.14 2.49 -4.52
N LEU A 206 17.87 3.09 -3.57
CA LEU A 206 18.18 4.51 -3.57
C LEU A 206 19.07 4.91 -4.76
N GLY A 207 20.00 4.05 -5.18
CA GLY A 207 20.82 4.29 -6.37
C GLY A 207 19.99 4.33 -7.65
N SER A 208 19.00 3.44 -7.76
CA SER A 208 18.09 3.38 -8.90
C SER A 208 17.00 4.47 -8.91
N HIS A 209 16.74 5.11 -7.77
CA HIS A 209 15.66 6.11 -7.60
C HIS A 209 16.15 7.39 -6.92
N HIS A 210 17.31 7.88 -7.36
CA HIS A 210 17.99 9.05 -6.78
C HIS A 210 17.15 10.33 -6.84
N GLU A 211 16.23 10.43 -7.81
CA GLU A 211 15.28 11.51 -7.94
C GLU A 211 14.33 11.64 -6.75
N VAL A 212 13.98 10.53 -6.08
CA VAL A 212 13.08 10.53 -4.92
C VAL A 212 13.73 11.27 -3.75
N LEU A 213 15.01 11.00 -3.49
CA LEU A 213 15.77 11.69 -2.45
C LEU A 213 15.95 13.16 -2.77
N GLY A 214 16.16 13.49 -4.04
CA GLY A 214 16.18 14.87 -4.52
C GLY A 214 14.87 15.61 -4.21
N LEU A 215 13.72 14.95 -4.39
CA LEU A 215 12.41 15.51 -4.06
C LEU A 215 12.21 15.63 -2.54
N TYR A 216 12.61 14.63 -1.76
CA TYR A 216 12.51 14.69 -0.31
C TYR A 216 13.29 15.87 0.28
N ARG A 217 14.53 16.08 -0.19
CA ARG A 217 15.37 17.20 0.24
C ARG A 217 14.81 18.57 -0.14
N ARG A 218 13.90 18.63 -1.12
CA ARG A 218 13.22 19.86 -1.54
C ARG A 218 11.94 20.12 -0.75
N GLU A 219 11.16 19.08 -0.46
CA GLU A 219 9.82 19.22 0.12
C GLU A 219 9.80 19.11 1.65
N PHE A 220 10.69 18.32 2.26
CA PHE A 220 10.81 18.25 3.71
C PHE A 220 11.81 19.29 4.23
N LEU A 221 11.58 19.78 5.45
CA LEU A 221 12.57 20.59 6.17
C LEU A 221 13.86 19.81 6.38
N ARG A 222 13.74 18.49 6.51
CA ARG A 222 14.89 17.58 6.57
C ARG A 222 14.54 16.20 6.03
N ALA A 223 15.40 15.69 5.18
CA ALA A 223 15.40 14.31 4.73
C ALA A 223 16.69 13.63 5.20
N THR A 224 16.55 12.55 5.97
CA THR A 224 17.70 11.73 6.42
C THR A 224 17.56 10.31 5.87
N GLU A 225 18.67 9.77 5.41
CA GLU A 225 18.75 8.43 4.84
C GLU A 225 19.62 7.57 5.76
N ILE A 226 19.05 6.46 6.23
CA ILE A 226 19.78 5.40 6.91
C ILE A 226 19.44 4.12 6.14
N PRO A 227 20.21 3.79 5.10
CA PRO A 227 19.90 2.65 4.27
C PRO A 227 20.03 1.37 5.08
N LEU A 228 18.96 0.58 5.09
CA LEU A 228 18.92 -0.74 5.73
C LEU A 228 18.67 -1.78 4.64
N GLU A 229 19.49 -2.82 4.61
CA GLU A 229 19.36 -3.90 3.62
C GLU A 229 17.95 -4.51 3.65
N ASP A 230 17.38 -4.76 2.48
CA ASP A 230 16.02 -5.29 2.39
C ASP A 230 15.96 -6.75 2.84
N GLY A 231 14.93 -7.09 3.62
CA GLY A 231 14.78 -8.41 4.25
C GLY A 231 15.78 -8.73 5.38
N ALA A 232 16.74 -7.84 5.67
CA ALA A 232 17.70 -8.02 6.75
C ALA A 232 17.26 -7.29 8.03
N SER A 233 17.54 -7.90 9.19
CA SER A 233 17.38 -7.21 10.47
C SER A 233 18.40 -6.07 10.57
N PRO A 234 17.98 -4.86 10.97
CA PRO A 234 18.90 -3.77 11.27
C PRO A 234 19.91 -4.17 12.36
N THR A 235 21.13 -3.66 12.25
CA THR A 235 22.17 -3.78 13.27
C THR A 235 21.93 -2.81 14.44
N PRO A 236 22.52 -3.05 15.63
CA PRO A 236 22.42 -2.12 16.75
C PRO A 236 22.85 -0.70 16.39
N ARG A 237 23.93 -0.56 15.61
CA ARG A 237 24.47 0.74 15.18
C ARG A 237 23.50 1.50 14.27
N GLU A 238 22.85 0.80 13.35
CA GLU A 238 21.85 1.38 12.47
C GLU A 238 20.61 1.82 13.26
N LEU A 239 20.20 1.03 14.25
CA LEU A 239 19.08 1.37 15.12
C LEU A 239 19.39 2.58 16.00
N ASP A 240 20.60 2.67 16.57
CA ASP A 240 21.07 3.84 17.32
C ASP A 240 21.11 5.10 16.43
N ALA A 241 21.57 4.97 15.18
CA ALA A 241 21.55 6.09 14.23
C ALA A 241 20.13 6.56 13.92
N ALA A 242 19.18 5.63 13.74
CA ALA A 242 17.78 5.97 13.54
C ALA A 242 17.18 6.68 14.76
N LEU A 243 17.48 6.19 15.97
CA LEU A 243 17.03 6.80 17.22
C LEU A 243 17.56 8.23 17.40
N GLU A 244 18.79 8.51 16.99
CA GLU A 244 19.35 9.87 17.08
C GLU A 244 18.60 10.85 16.15
N VAL A 245 18.18 10.39 14.97
CA VAL A 245 17.33 11.19 14.07
C VAL A 245 15.98 11.51 14.73
N LEU A 246 15.35 10.50 15.34
CA LEU A 246 14.05 10.66 16.01
C LEU A 246 14.14 11.56 17.25
N ARG A 247 15.19 11.40 18.06
CA ARG A 247 15.48 12.26 19.22
C ARG A 247 15.58 13.72 18.82
N ARG A 248 16.30 14.01 17.74
CA ARG A 248 16.43 15.38 17.23
C ARG A 248 15.09 15.93 16.73
N ALA A 249 14.30 15.12 16.00
CA ALA A 249 12.98 15.53 15.54
C ALA A 249 12.05 15.85 16.73
N GLU A 250 12.04 15.00 17.76
CA GLU A 250 11.28 15.25 19.00
C GLU A 250 11.76 16.51 19.73
N ALA A 251 13.07 16.67 19.94
CA ALA A 251 13.65 17.81 20.63
C ALA A 251 13.34 19.16 19.93
N SER A 252 13.11 19.14 18.62
CA SER A 252 12.71 20.30 17.84
C SER A 252 11.19 20.45 17.67
N GLY A 253 10.40 19.52 18.21
CA GLY A 253 8.94 19.49 18.03
C GLY A 253 8.51 19.31 16.57
N SER A 254 9.37 18.70 15.75
CA SER A 254 9.22 18.61 14.30
C SER A 254 8.68 17.23 13.90
N PRO A 255 7.41 17.12 13.44
CA PRO A 255 6.82 15.82 13.10
C PRO A 255 7.60 15.11 11.99
N ILE A 256 7.93 13.84 12.24
CA ILE A 256 8.77 13.02 11.37
C ILE A 256 8.04 11.76 10.94
N VAL A 257 8.14 11.41 9.66
CA VAL A 257 7.69 10.13 9.11
C VAL A 257 8.89 9.23 8.81
N VAL A 258 8.85 8.02 9.34
CA VAL A 258 9.80 6.93 9.07
C VAL A 258 9.18 6.02 8.02
N HIS A 259 9.91 5.67 6.96
CA HIS A 259 9.41 4.67 6.02
C HIS A 259 10.51 3.71 5.52
N CYS A 260 10.08 2.50 5.17
CA CYS A 260 10.87 1.51 4.43
C CYS A 260 10.13 1.16 3.14
N GLY A 261 10.23 -0.07 2.64
CA GLY A 261 9.45 -0.53 1.48
C GLY A 261 7.94 -0.49 1.76
N ASP A 262 7.45 -1.41 2.56
CA ASP A 262 6.03 -1.57 2.90
C ASP A 262 5.59 -0.81 4.16
N GLY A 263 6.53 -0.18 4.87
CA GLY A 263 6.26 0.50 6.13
C GLY A 263 5.95 -0.43 7.30
N ALA A 264 6.22 -1.73 7.19
CA ALA A 264 5.86 -2.72 8.21
C ALA A 264 7.05 -3.16 9.07
N GLY A 265 8.05 -3.81 8.47
CA GLY A 265 9.15 -4.47 9.18
C GLY A 265 10.15 -3.52 9.80
N ARG A 266 11.09 -3.02 8.99
CA ARG A 266 12.13 -2.05 9.38
C ARG A 266 11.53 -0.82 10.06
N THR A 267 10.46 -0.26 9.48
CA THR A 267 9.73 0.87 10.07
C THR A 267 9.17 0.50 11.44
N GLY A 268 8.43 -0.62 11.56
CA GLY A 268 7.89 -1.06 12.83
C GLY A 268 8.95 -1.28 13.91
N LEU A 269 10.11 -1.83 13.53
CA LEU A 269 11.22 -2.05 14.46
C LEU A 269 11.85 -0.75 14.96
N VAL A 270 12.07 0.23 14.08
CA VAL A 270 12.55 1.57 14.46
C VAL A 270 11.54 2.28 15.36
N LEU A 271 10.24 2.16 15.07
CA LEU A 271 9.20 2.71 15.94
C LEU A 271 9.16 2.01 17.31
N ALA A 272 9.32 0.69 17.37
CA ALA A 272 9.37 -0.03 18.63
C ALA A 272 10.62 0.35 19.44
N ALA A 273 11.77 0.53 18.79
CA ALA A 273 12.98 1.04 19.40
C ALA A 273 12.77 2.43 20.00
N TRP A 274 12.07 3.31 19.27
CA TRP A 274 11.69 4.63 19.75
C TRP A 274 10.85 4.56 21.03
N LEU A 275 9.81 3.70 21.07
CA LEU A 275 8.98 3.58 22.27
C LEU A 275 9.74 3.05 23.48
N ARG A 276 10.70 2.14 23.28
CA ARG A 276 11.58 1.71 24.36
C ARG A 276 12.43 2.86 24.84
N TYR A 277 13.10 3.52 23.91
CA TYR A 277 14.02 4.61 24.20
C TYR A 277 13.33 5.71 24.99
N ARG A 278 12.20 6.19 24.47
CA ARG A 278 11.51 7.40 24.93
C ARG A 278 10.53 7.18 26.08
N HIS A 279 9.89 6.01 26.13
CA HIS A 279 8.83 5.71 27.10
C HIS A 279 9.19 4.55 28.04
N GLY A 280 10.41 4.00 27.94
CA GLY A 280 10.90 2.96 28.85
C GLY A 280 10.18 1.61 28.73
N LEU A 281 9.39 1.39 27.68
CA LEU A 281 8.65 0.14 27.48
C LEU A 281 9.61 -1.04 27.35
N ARG A 282 9.24 -2.23 27.84
CA ARG A 282 9.99 -3.46 27.54
C ARG A 282 9.89 -3.85 26.05
N PRO A 283 10.77 -4.71 25.50
CA PRO A 283 10.74 -5.06 24.08
C PRO A 283 9.41 -5.63 23.61
N ASP A 284 8.84 -6.57 24.36
CA ASP A 284 7.53 -7.16 24.11
C ASP A 284 6.42 -6.09 24.09
N GLN A 285 6.45 -5.18 25.08
CA GLN A 285 5.46 -4.11 25.21
C GLN A 285 5.56 -3.07 24.11
N ALA A 286 6.77 -2.72 23.68
CA ALA A 286 6.99 -1.75 22.61
C ALA A 286 6.49 -2.29 21.26
N ILE A 287 6.82 -3.54 20.94
CA ILE A 287 6.31 -4.21 19.74
C ILE A 287 4.79 -4.24 19.76
N ASP A 288 4.21 -4.74 20.86
CA ASP A 288 2.76 -4.86 21.00
C ASP A 288 2.05 -3.49 20.94
N ALA A 289 2.64 -2.44 21.52
CA ALA A 289 2.12 -1.08 21.43
C ALA A 289 2.10 -0.55 20.00
N VAL A 290 3.20 -0.67 19.25
CA VAL A 290 3.29 -0.26 17.85
C VAL A 290 2.29 -1.04 16.99
N GLN A 291 2.21 -2.36 17.18
CA GLN A 291 1.31 -3.22 16.41
C GLN A 291 -0.16 -2.92 16.68
N ARG A 292 -0.55 -2.85 17.95
CA ARG A 292 -1.94 -2.56 18.34
C ARG A 292 -2.38 -1.18 17.92
N HIS A 293 -1.52 -0.18 18.06
CA HIS A 293 -1.84 1.19 17.70
C HIS A 293 -1.97 1.37 16.19
N ALA A 294 -1.00 0.84 15.43
CA ALA A 294 -1.11 0.83 13.98
C ALA A 294 -2.42 0.16 13.55
N ARG A 295 -2.74 -1.03 14.10
CA ARG A 295 -4.00 -1.73 13.82
C ARG A 295 -5.23 -0.87 14.13
N HIS A 296 -5.24 -0.18 15.26
CA HIS A 296 -6.34 0.70 15.65
C HIS A 296 -6.55 1.84 14.66
N LEU A 297 -5.47 2.40 14.11
CA LEU A 297 -5.49 3.48 13.11
C LEU A 297 -5.68 2.98 11.67
N GLY A 298 -5.90 1.68 11.47
CA GLY A 298 -6.02 1.12 10.15
C GLY A 298 -4.70 1.05 9.39
N ALA A 299 -3.57 0.93 10.09
CA ALA A 299 -2.24 0.65 9.57
C ALA A 299 -1.75 -0.72 10.08
N PHE A 300 -0.52 -1.10 9.74
CA PHE A 300 0.14 -2.28 10.31
C PHE A 300 1.64 -2.12 10.40
N ARG A 301 2.18 -2.78 11.39
CA ARG A 301 3.60 -2.81 11.67
C ARG A 301 3.92 -4.24 12.00
N ASN A 302 5.06 -4.72 11.53
CA ASN A 302 5.55 -6.04 11.89
C ASN A 302 6.99 -5.97 12.37
N PRO A 303 7.24 -5.42 13.58
CA PRO A 303 8.60 -5.39 14.13
C PRO A 303 9.26 -6.77 14.24
N LEU A 304 8.46 -7.85 14.21
CA LEU A 304 8.90 -9.25 14.27
C LEU A 304 9.12 -9.90 12.90
N GLU A 305 9.10 -9.13 11.80
CA GLU A 305 9.37 -9.63 10.44
C GLU A 305 10.67 -10.44 10.37
N PHE A 306 11.69 -10.01 11.10
CA PHE A 306 13.01 -10.66 11.15
C PHE A 306 13.11 -11.76 12.22
N GLY A 307 11.99 -12.18 12.81
CA GLY A 307 11.95 -13.22 13.84
C GLY A 307 12.26 -12.72 15.25
N PRO A 308 12.49 -13.64 16.21
CA PRO A 308 12.68 -13.31 17.63
C PRO A 308 13.92 -12.45 17.91
N GLN A 309 14.87 -12.36 16.98
CA GLN A 309 16.06 -11.52 17.08
C GLN A 309 15.70 -10.04 17.28
N ALA A 310 14.54 -9.59 16.79
CA ALA A 310 14.03 -8.25 17.03
C ALA A 310 13.90 -7.92 18.54
N LEU A 311 13.47 -8.89 19.36
CA LEU A 311 13.37 -8.70 20.81
C LEU A 311 14.75 -8.53 21.45
N THR A 312 15.73 -9.33 21.02
CA THR A 312 17.11 -9.26 21.50
C THR A 312 17.76 -7.92 21.12
N LEU A 313 17.56 -7.49 19.88
CA LEU A 313 18.07 -6.21 19.39
C LEU A 313 17.51 -5.04 20.21
N LEU A 314 16.18 -5.03 20.39
CA LEU A 314 15.50 -4.04 21.20
C LEU A 314 15.96 -4.08 22.67
N ALA A 315 16.14 -5.27 23.24
CA ALA A 315 16.63 -5.43 24.62
C ALA A 315 18.01 -4.80 24.84
N GLY A 316 18.88 -4.83 23.83
CA GLY A 316 20.22 -4.26 23.87
C GLY A 316 20.28 -2.73 23.84
N LEU A 317 19.17 -2.05 23.51
CA LEU A 317 19.11 -0.59 23.47
C LEU A 317 19.09 0.01 24.88
N ARG A 318 19.83 1.11 25.06
CA ARG A 318 19.76 1.94 26.27
C ARG A 318 18.48 2.77 26.26
N THR A 319 17.75 2.83 27.38
CA THR A 319 16.61 3.74 27.55
C THR A 319 17.08 5.12 28.01
N SER A 320 16.30 6.18 27.74
CA SER A 320 16.60 7.54 28.17
C SER A 320 16.45 7.73 29.68
#